data_AF-A0A1P8Q6E9-F1
#
_entry.id   AF-A0A1P8Q6E9-F1
#
_cell.length_a   1.000
_cell.length_b   1.000
_cell.length_c   1.000
_cell.angle_alpha   90.00
_cell.angle_beta   90.00
_cell.angle_gamma   90.00
#
_symmetry.space_group_name_H-M   'P 1'
#
loop_
_entity.id
_entity.type
_entity.pdbx_description
1 polymer ?
#
loop_
_entity_poly.entity_id
_entity_poly.type
_entity_poly.pdbx_seq_one_letter_code
_entity_poly.pdbx_strand_id
1 'polypeptide(L)'
;MEILIVLDQIQAGLGGTEHGDLPLGGKKIALGAADMFDKYLNKDEKITTTLFCGDEYYMKNKNEVSLKLAAMINKLKPDAVICGPAFHYVEYAEMCAQTGAIVSEKTNIPVVAAMSKECSDVIKEYSNKVDIVKMPRKGGTGLSESLQDIIDVCRKKVNGDDLNEFKEIKIY
;
A
#
# COMPACT_ATOMS: atom_id res chain seq x y z
N MET A 1 -12.14 12.29 0.55
CA MET A 1 -10.98 11.52 1.06
C MET A 1 -9.81 11.64 0.08
N GLU A 2 -8.72 12.26 0.48
CA GLU A 2 -7.46 12.29 -0.27
C GLU A 2 -6.55 11.12 0.13
N ILE A 3 -6.22 10.28 -0.85
CA ILE A 3 -5.42 9.07 -0.63
C ILE A 3 -4.01 9.27 -1.19
N LEU A 4 -3.02 8.82 -0.43
CA LEU A 4 -1.65 8.62 -0.91
C LEU A 4 -1.41 7.13 -1.16
N ILE A 5 -0.73 6.80 -2.25
CA ILE A 5 -0.34 5.42 -2.56
C ILE A 5 1.18 5.27 -2.57
N VAL A 6 1.68 4.17 -2.02
CA VAL A 6 3.10 3.78 -2.02
C VAL A 6 3.27 2.60 -2.97
N LEU A 7 4.09 2.78 -4.01
CA LEU A 7 4.30 1.80 -5.08
C LEU A 7 5.77 1.43 -5.28
N ASP A 8 6.05 0.24 -5.78
CA ASP A 8 7.38 -0.05 -6.34
C ASP A 8 7.54 0.62 -7.73
N GLN A 9 8.71 0.51 -8.33
CA GLN A 9 8.97 1.04 -9.67
C GLN A 9 8.03 0.46 -10.74
N ILE A 10 7.68 -0.83 -10.61
CA ILE A 10 6.87 -1.55 -11.59
C ILE A 10 5.42 -1.09 -11.51
N GLN A 11 4.83 -1.09 -10.32
CA GLN A 11 3.45 -0.62 -10.11
C GLN A 11 3.34 0.88 -10.34
N ALA A 12 4.38 1.68 -10.10
CA ALA A 12 4.36 3.11 -10.43
C ALA A 12 4.50 3.39 -11.94
N GLY A 13 4.79 2.38 -12.78
CA GLY A 13 5.02 2.57 -14.21
C GLY A 13 6.33 3.30 -14.52
N LEU A 14 7.33 3.20 -13.64
CA LEU A 14 8.62 3.90 -13.74
C LEU A 14 9.75 3.00 -14.24
N GLY A 15 9.47 1.73 -14.55
CA GLY A 15 10.43 0.78 -15.09
C GLY A 15 10.12 -0.65 -14.70
N GLY A 16 10.78 -1.62 -15.35
CA GLY A 16 10.75 -3.02 -14.96
C GLY A 16 11.78 -3.35 -13.87
N THR A 17 12.22 -4.60 -13.86
CA THR A 17 13.27 -5.08 -12.95
C THR A 17 14.61 -4.38 -13.17
N GLU A 18 14.87 -3.88 -14.39
CA GLU A 18 16.07 -3.12 -14.73
C GLU A 18 16.18 -1.77 -13.98
N HIS A 19 15.10 -1.32 -13.35
CA HIS A 19 15.03 -0.11 -12.54
C HIS A 19 14.75 -0.41 -11.06
N GLY A 20 15.08 -1.61 -10.58
CA GLY A 20 14.94 -1.97 -9.16
C GLY A 20 15.80 -1.12 -8.21
N ASP A 21 16.84 -0.46 -8.73
CA ASP A 21 17.69 0.47 -7.99
C ASP A 21 17.13 1.91 -7.91
N LEU A 22 15.92 2.15 -8.44
CA LEU A 22 15.27 3.46 -8.42
C LEU A 22 15.20 4.01 -6.98
N PRO A 23 15.82 5.16 -6.68
CA PRO A 23 15.77 5.74 -5.34
C PRO A 23 14.35 6.13 -4.92
N LEU A 24 14.14 6.26 -3.61
CA LEU A 24 12.91 6.82 -3.05
C LEU A 24 12.56 8.18 -3.70
N GLY A 25 11.34 8.29 -4.20
CA GLY A 25 10.79 9.51 -4.80
C GLY A 25 9.28 9.63 -4.58
N GLY A 26 8.70 10.70 -5.13
CA GLY A 26 7.25 10.89 -5.10
C GLY A 26 6.77 12.00 -6.03
N LYS A 27 5.55 11.86 -6.53
CA LYS A 27 4.86 12.86 -7.36
C LYS A 27 3.45 13.11 -6.83
N LYS A 28 3.00 14.37 -6.87
CA LYS A 28 1.62 14.79 -6.50
C LYS A 28 0.62 14.52 -7.63
N ILE A 29 0.61 13.29 -8.11
CA ILE A 29 -0.33 12.75 -9.10
C ILE A 29 -0.52 11.26 -8.80
N ALA A 30 -1.64 10.69 -9.24
CA ALA A 30 -1.80 9.24 -9.34
C ALA A 30 -0.89 8.69 -10.45
N LEU A 31 -0.29 7.52 -10.24
CA LEU A 31 0.58 6.84 -11.20
C LEU A 31 0.29 5.34 -11.23
N GLY A 32 0.35 4.76 -12.43
CA GLY A 32 0.43 3.32 -12.64
C GLY A 32 -0.73 2.55 -12.02
N ALA A 33 -0.46 1.65 -11.09
CA ALA A 33 -1.47 0.84 -10.42
C ALA A 33 -2.49 1.66 -9.61
N ALA A 34 -2.22 2.94 -9.33
CA ALA A 34 -3.20 3.85 -8.76
C ALA A 34 -4.49 3.93 -9.61
N ASP A 35 -4.36 3.90 -10.94
CA ASP A 35 -5.47 4.00 -11.88
C ASP A 35 -6.45 2.82 -11.75
N MET A 36 -6.02 1.69 -11.17
CA MET A 36 -6.88 0.53 -10.93
C MET A 36 -7.99 0.86 -9.91
N PHE A 37 -7.79 1.87 -9.07
CA PHE A 37 -8.74 2.25 -8.03
C PHE A 37 -9.85 3.20 -8.50
N ASP A 38 -9.69 3.85 -9.65
CA ASP A 38 -10.58 4.95 -10.10
C ASP A 38 -12.08 4.57 -10.09
N LYS A 39 -12.40 3.34 -10.48
CA LYS A 39 -13.79 2.86 -10.56
C LYS A 39 -14.42 2.53 -9.19
N TYR A 40 -13.63 2.54 -8.12
CA TYR A 40 -14.07 2.22 -6.76
C TYR A 40 -14.13 3.45 -5.85
N LEU A 41 -13.57 4.57 -6.31
CA LEU A 41 -13.57 5.84 -5.59
C LEU A 41 -14.90 6.55 -5.79
N ASN A 42 -15.42 7.14 -4.71
CA ASN A 42 -16.58 8.04 -4.78
C ASN A 42 -16.17 9.40 -5.37
N LYS A 43 -17.15 10.23 -5.74
CA LYS A 43 -16.91 11.55 -6.38
C LYS A 43 -16.00 12.49 -5.58
N ASP A 44 -15.98 12.37 -4.26
CA ASP A 44 -15.20 13.17 -3.32
C ASP A 44 -13.92 12.46 -2.84
N GLU A 45 -13.58 11.32 -3.43
CA GLU A 45 -12.40 10.52 -3.13
C GLU A 45 -11.43 10.54 -4.31
N LYS A 46 -10.14 10.61 -4.03
CA LYS A 46 -9.10 10.68 -5.06
C LYS A 46 -7.75 10.22 -4.53
N ILE A 47 -6.98 9.53 -5.38
CA ILE A 47 -5.56 9.31 -5.14
C ILE A 47 -4.80 10.54 -5.68
N THR A 48 -4.15 11.31 -4.81
CA THR A 48 -3.54 12.60 -5.17
C THR A 48 -2.03 12.55 -5.22
N THR A 49 -1.41 11.54 -4.61
CA THR A 49 0.03 11.44 -4.49
C THR A 49 0.47 9.99 -4.59
N THR A 50 1.50 9.74 -5.39
CA THR A 50 2.22 8.47 -5.42
C THR A 50 3.62 8.69 -4.88
N LEU A 51 3.97 7.98 -3.81
CA LEU A 51 5.36 7.77 -3.39
C LEU A 51 5.85 6.45 -3.97
N PHE A 52 7.13 6.37 -4.33
CA PHE A 52 7.67 5.16 -4.93
C PHE A 52 9.12 4.92 -4.58
N CYS A 53 9.54 3.67 -4.60
CA CYS A 53 10.93 3.24 -4.44
C CYS A 53 11.13 1.93 -5.21
N GLY A 54 12.28 1.77 -5.85
CA GLY A 54 12.67 0.50 -6.43
C GLY A 54 12.80 -0.58 -5.34
N ASP A 55 12.33 -1.79 -5.63
CA ASP A 55 12.39 -2.94 -4.72
C ASP A 55 13.83 -3.29 -4.31
N GLU A 56 14.77 -3.38 -5.23
CA GLU A 56 16.18 -3.65 -4.88
C GLU A 56 16.80 -2.51 -4.03
N TYR A 57 16.49 -1.25 -4.36
CA TYR A 57 16.96 -0.10 -3.57
C TYR A 57 16.38 -0.17 -2.16
N TYR A 58 15.09 -0.48 -2.04
CA TYR A 58 14.41 -0.65 -0.77
C TYR A 58 15.05 -1.77 0.05
N MET A 59 15.27 -2.95 -0.53
CA MET A 59 15.83 -4.10 0.18
C MET A 59 17.23 -3.83 0.75
N LYS A 60 18.02 -2.96 0.10
CA LYS A 60 19.33 -2.52 0.60
C LYS A 60 19.23 -1.47 1.72
N ASN A 61 18.09 -0.79 1.87
CA ASN A 61 17.92 0.39 2.74
C ASN A 61 16.61 0.39 3.55
N LYS A 62 16.05 -0.79 3.85
CA LYS A 62 14.67 -0.98 4.35
C LYS A 62 14.26 0.03 5.43
N ASN A 63 14.99 0.02 6.55
CA ASN A 63 14.67 0.86 7.71
C ASN A 63 14.72 2.35 7.38
N GLU A 64 15.73 2.79 6.63
CA GLU A 64 15.89 4.19 6.24
C GLU A 64 14.73 4.64 5.32
N VAL A 65 14.42 3.83 4.31
CA VAL A 65 13.38 4.15 3.33
C VAL A 65 12.00 4.14 3.98
N SER A 66 11.65 3.14 4.80
CA SER A 66 10.35 3.11 5.49
C SER A 66 10.17 4.28 6.46
N LEU A 67 11.22 4.68 7.19
CA LEU A 67 11.16 5.86 8.05
C LEU A 67 10.98 7.16 7.25
N LYS A 68 11.68 7.29 6.11
CA LYS A 68 11.52 8.44 5.22
C LYS A 68 10.12 8.49 4.60
N LEU A 69 9.59 7.36 4.12
CA LEU A 69 8.22 7.24 3.61
C LEU A 69 7.20 7.67 4.66
N ALA A 70 7.31 7.16 5.89
CA ALA A 70 6.41 7.53 6.99
C ALA A 70 6.51 9.03 7.33
N ALA A 71 7.72 9.61 7.33
CA ALA A 71 7.90 11.05 7.55
C ALA A 71 7.29 11.89 6.42
N MET A 72 7.43 11.46 5.16
CA MET A 72 6.81 12.11 4.01
C MET A 72 5.28 12.05 4.08
N ILE A 73 4.73 10.88 4.41
CA ILE A 73 3.29 10.67 4.65
C ILE A 73 2.78 11.60 5.74
N ASN A 74 3.44 11.64 6.90
CA ASN A 74 3.05 12.50 8.01
C ASN A 74 3.10 14.00 7.67
N LYS A 75 4.04 14.40 6.80
CA LYS A 75 4.14 15.78 6.29
C LYS A 75 3.05 16.11 5.29
N LEU A 76 2.71 15.17 4.41
CA LEU A 76 1.69 15.35 3.35
C LEU A 76 0.27 15.30 3.91
N LYS A 77 0.06 14.62 5.04
CA LYS A 77 -1.22 14.50 5.75
C LYS A 77 -2.39 14.06 4.84
N PRO A 78 -2.25 12.96 4.07
CA PRO A 78 -3.41 12.38 3.39
C PRO A 78 -4.43 11.88 4.43
N ASP A 79 -5.67 11.71 4.00
CA ASP A 79 -6.72 11.11 4.83
C ASP A 79 -6.44 9.61 5.03
N ALA A 80 -5.90 8.94 4.01
CA ALA A 80 -5.51 7.52 4.09
C ALA A 80 -4.29 7.21 3.21
N VAL A 81 -3.62 6.10 3.52
CA VAL A 81 -2.49 5.56 2.76
C VAL A 81 -2.78 4.14 2.30
N ILE A 82 -2.50 3.87 1.03
CA ILE A 82 -2.47 2.53 0.46
C ILE A 82 -1.02 2.13 0.20
N CYS A 83 -0.57 1.05 0.82
CA CYS A 83 0.71 0.39 0.54
C CYS A 83 0.45 -0.87 -0.30
N GLY A 84 0.52 -0.75 -1.63
CA GLY A 84 0.12 -1.80 -2.56
C GLY A 84 -0.67 -1.26 -3.75
N PRO A 85 -1.22 -2.11 -4.62
CA PRO A 85 -1.34 -3.57 -4.48
C PRO A 85 -0.03 -4.32 -4.79
N ALA A 86 0.45 -5.15 -3.85
CA ALA A 86 1.74 -5.85 -4.00
C ALA A 86 1.66 -7.20 -4.73
N PHE A 87 0.46 -7.77 -4.92
CA PHE A 87 0.28 -9.10 -5.49
C PHE A 87 1.16 -10.15 -4.78
N HIS A 88 1.97 -10.91 -5.52
CA HIS A 88 2.85 -11.97 -5.00
C HIS A 88 4.33 -11.54 -5.01
N TYR A 89 4.60 -10.24 -5.17
CA TYR A 89 5.96 -9.70 -5.25
C TYR A 89 6.51 -9.49 -3.84
N VAL A 90 7.34 -10.44 -3.37
CA VAL A 90 7.75 -10.52 -1.96
C VAL A 90 8.52 -9.28 -1.48
N GLU A 91 9.47 -8.77 -2.28
CA GLU A 91 10.28 -7.61 -1.89
C GLU A 91 9.45 -6.32 -1.83
N TYR A 92 8.52 -6.15 -2.77
CA TYR A 92 7.57 -5.04 -2.74
C TYR A 92 6.53 -5.20 -1.63
N ALA A 93 6.07 -6.42 -1.34
CA ALA A 93 5.18 -6.71 -0.21
C ALA A 93 5.85 -6.36 1.12
N GLU A 94 7.14 -6.69 1.28
CA GLU A 94 7.95 -6.28 2.43
C GLU A 94 8.00 -4.75 2.58
N MET A 95 8.22 -4.02 1.47
CA MET A 95 8.17 -2.55 1.48
C MET A 95 6.82 -2.02 1.94
N CYS A 96 5.73 -2.59 1.41
CA CYS A 96 4.38 -2.20 1.75
C CYS A 96 4.08 -2.42 3.24
N ALA A 97 4.35 -3.62 3.73
CA ALA A 97 4.05 -4.03 5.10
C ALA A 97 4.87 -3.27 6.13
N GLN A 98 6.20 -3.16 5.93
CA GLN A 98 7.06 -2.45 6.87
C GLN A 98 6.76 -0.96 6.89
N THR A 99 6.55 -0.32 5.73
CA THR A 99 6.15 1.08 5.66
C THR A 99 4.80 1.30 6.34
N GLY A 100 3.83 0.43 6.07
CA GLY A 100 2.52 0.47 6.72
C GLY A 100 2.61 0.33 8.24
N ALA A 101 3.41 -0.60 8.74
CA ALA A 101 3.63 -0.79 10.18
C ALA A 101 4.25 0.46 10.84
N ILE A 102 5.26 1.08 10.21
CA ILE A 102 5.87 2.29 10.73
C ILE A 102 4.89 3.48 10.70
N VAL A 103 4.08 3.59 9.65
CA VAL A 103 3.04 4.64 9.57
C VAL A 103 2.00 4.45 10.67
N SER A 104 1.52 3.22 10.89
CA SER A 104 0.60 2.88 12.00
C SER A 104 1.19 3.19 13.37
N GLU A 105 2.49 2.92 13.56
CA GLU A 105 3.17 3.13 14.86
C GLU A 105 3.43 4.62 15.13
N LYS A 106 3.84 5.38 14.10
CA LYS A 106 4.42 6.72 14.28
C LYS A 106 3.50 7.87 13.90
N THR A 107 2.35 7.58 13.31
CA THR A 107 1.40 8.59 12.83
C THR A 107 -0.02 8.21 13.19
N ASN A 108 -0.94 9.17 13.09
CA ASN A 108 -2.38 8.91 13.23
C ASN A 108 -3.06 8.73 11.86
N ILE A 109 -2.29 8.53 10.79
CA ILE A 109 -2.84 8.43 9.43
C ILE A 109 -3.27 6.98 9.17
N PRO A 110 -4.54 6.73 8.84
CA PRO A 110 -5.01 5.43 8.40
C PRO A 110 -4.15 4.85 7.27
N VAL A 111 -3.65 3.63 7.45
CA VAL A 111 -2.87 2.93 6.43
C VAL A 111 -3.35 1.50 6.26
N VAL A 112 -3.35 1.03 5.01
CA VAL A 112 -3.68 -0.34 4.65
C VAL A 112 -2.59 -0.87 3.71
N ALA A 113 -2.17 -2.12 3.93
CA ALA A 113 -1.34 -2.84 2.97
C ALA A 113 -2.20 -3.85 2.20
N ALA A 114 -1.77 -4.25 1.01
CA ALA A 114 -2.46 -5.30 0.26
C ALA A 114 -1.48 -6.21 -0.48
N MET A 115 -1.58 -7.51 -0.23
CA MET A 115 -0.73 -8.53 -0.84
C MET A 115 -1.41 -9.89 -0.91
N SER A 116 -0.83 -10.79 -1.70
CA SER A 116 -1.32 -12.14 -1.90
C SER A 116 -0.76 -13.10 -0.86
N LYS A 117 -1.46 -14.23 -0.67
CA LYS A 117 -1.12 -15.27 0.31
C LYS A 117 0.28 -15.87 0.09
N GLU A 118 0.81 -15.78 -1.12
CA GLU A 118 2.17 -16.19 -1.49
C GLU A 118 3.24 -15.37 -0.76
N CYS A 119 2.92 -14.18 -0.24
CA CYS A 119 3.81 -13.38 0.62
C CYS A 119 3.71 -13.79 2.10
N SER A 120 3.61 -15.11 2.38
CA SER A 120 3.23 -15.64 3.71
C SER A 120 4.13 -15.20 4.86
N ASP A 121 5.44 -15.09 4.61
CA ASP A 121 6.41 -14.71 5.65
C ASP A 121 6.24 -13.23 6.04
N VAL A 122 6.07 -12.36 5.05
CA VAL A 122 5.77 -10.93 5.25
C VAL A 122 4.43 -10.78 5.98
N ILE A 123 3.40 -11.51 5.55
CA ILE A 123 2.09 -11.49 6.21
C ILE A 123 2.22 -11.87 7.69
N LYS A 124 2.89 -12.98 7.98
CA LYS A 124 3.08 -13.49 9.34
C LYS A 124 3.83 -12.48 10.23
N GLU A 125 4.77 -11.72 9.67
CA GLU A 125 5.57 -10.75 10.42
C GLU A 125 4.81 -9.45 10.73
N TYR A 126 3.88 -9.05 9.87
CA TYR A 126 3.30 -7.70 9.88
C TYR A 126 1.78 -7.62 10.05
N SER A 127 1.02 -8.71 9.92
CA SER A 127 -0.46 -8.64 10.02
C SER A 127 -0.98 -8.16 11.38
N ASN A 128 -0.17 -8.28 12.44
CA ASN A 128 -0.47 -7.72 13.76
C ASN A 128 -0.03 -6.25 13.95
N LYS A 129 0.63 -5.64 12.96
CA LYS A 129 1.17 -4.27 12.99
C LYS A 129 0.49 -3.33 11.99
N VAL A 130 -0.05 -3.87 10.92
CA VAL A 130 -0.81 -3.14 9.90
C VAL A 130 -1.89 -4.06 9.34
N ASP A 131 -3.05 -3.50 9.02
CA ASP A 131 -4.11 -4.25 8.33
C ASP A 131 -3.63 -4.58 6.91
N ILE A 132 -3.53 -5.88 6.61
CA ILE A 132 -3.13 -6.39 5.30
C ILE A 132 -4.34 -7.02 4.61
N VAL A 133 -4.88 -6.35 3.60
CA VAL A 133 -5.98 -6.84 2.78
C VAL A 133 -5.49 -7.98 1.88
N LYS A 134 -6.27 -9.06 1.86
CA LYS A 134 -6.06 -10.22 1.00
C LYS A 134 -6.35 -9.85 -0.44
N MET A 135 -5.42 -10.16 -1.33
CA MET A 135 -5.61 -9.99 -2.76
C MET A 135 -5.05 -11.18 -3.55
N PRO A 136 -5.44 -11.37 -4.82
CA PRO A 136 -4.85 -12.45 -5.61
C PRO A 136 -3.43 -12.11 -6.08
N ARG A 137 -2.66 -13.13 -6.44
CA ARG A 137 -1.45 -12.98 -7.25
C ARG A 137 -1.79 -12.32 -8.60
N LYS A 138 -0.77 -11.79 -9.27
CA LYS A 138 -0.94 -11.21 -10.60
C LYS A 138 -1.46 -12.28 -11.57
N GLY A 139 -2.50 -11.93 -12.34
CA GLY A 139 -3.20 -12.85 -13.23
C GLY A 139 -4.18 -13.81 -12.54
N GLY A 140 -4.34 -13.73 -11.21
CA GLY A 140 -5.38 -14.46 -10.48
C GLY A 140 -6.77 -13.82 -10.62
N THR A 141 -7.79 -14.55 -10.17
CA THR A 141 -9.18 -14.07 -10.09
C THR A 141 -9.42 -13.33 -8.78
N GLY A 142 -10.40 -12.43 -8.73
CA GLY A 142 -10.76 -11.71 -7.51
C GLY A 142 -10.10 -10.33 -7.32
N LEU A 143 -9.35 -9.83 -8.32
CA LEU A 143 -8.67 -8.54 -8.19
C LEU A 143 -9.66 -7.39 -8.00
N SER A 144 -10.81 -7.46 -8.69
CA SER A 144 -11.79 -6.38 -8.61
C SER A 144 -12.39 -6.25 -7.21
N GLU A 145 -12.65 -7.37 -6.57
CA GLU A 145 -13.16 -7.48 -5.21
C GLU A 145 -12.11 -6.98 -4.20
N SER A 146 -10.85 -7.40 -4.36
CA SER A 146 -9.77 -6.93 -3.48
C SER A 146 -9.50 -5.42 -3.61
N LEU A 147 -9.59 -4.84 -4.81
CA LEU A 147 -9.43 -3.40 -4.99
C LEU A 147 -10.57 -2.62 -4.29
N GLN A 148 -11.81 -3.11 -4.37
CA GLN A 148 -12.93 -2.57 -3.60
C GLN A 148 -12.67 -2.69 -2.09
N ASP A 149 -12.23 -3.87 -1.63
CA ASP A 149 -11.98 -4.13 -0.21
C ASP A 149 -10.89 -3.21 0.36
N ILE A 150 -9.84 -2.90 -0.41
CA ILE A 150 -8.80 -1.93 0.00
C ILE A 150 -9.43 -0.56 0.27
N ILE A 151 -10.27 -0.06 -0.64
CA ILE A 151 -10.92 1.24 -0.49
C ILE A 151 -11.92 1.22 0.67
N ASP A 152 -12.69 0.15 0.84
CA ASP A 152 -13.64 0.02 1.94
C ASP A 152 -12.96 0.01 3.30
N VAL A 153 -11.81 -0.67 3.41
CA VAL A 153 -10.97 -0.63 4.62
C VAL A 153 -10.41 0.78 4.86
N CYS A 154 -9.92 1.47 3.83
CA CYS A 154 -9.51 2.88 3.96
C CYS A 154 -10.65 3.75 4.52
N ARG A 155 -11.85 3.67 3.94
CA ARG A 155 -13.03 4.44 4.39
C ARG A 155 -13.36 4.17 5.84
N LYS A 156 -13.46 2.89 6.23
CA LYS A 156 -13.75 2.51 7.62
C LYS A 156 -12.70 3.05 8.59
N LYS A 157 -11.40 2.92 8.25
CA LYS A 157 -10.33 3.44 9.11
C LYS A 157 -10.35 4.97 9.22
N VAL A 158 -10.69 5.69 8.14
CA VAL A 158 -10.86 7.15 8.15
C VAL A 158 -12.03 7.57 9.03
N ASN A 159 -13.14 6.83 9.00
CA ASN A 159 -14.33 7.10 9.81
C ASN A 159 -14.19 6.67 11.27
N GLY A 160 -13.15 5.90 11.62
CA GLY A 160 -13.00 5.28 12.94
C GLY A 160 -13.93 4.09 13.17
N ASP A 161 -14.42 3.47 12.10
CA ASP A 161 -15.31 2.31 12.16
C ASP A 161 -14.55 1.03 12.53
N ASP A 162 -15.26 0.07 13.13
CA ASP A 162 -14.74 -1.25 13.41
C ASP A 162 -14.55 -2.07 12.12
N LEU A 163 -13.41 -2.78 12.04
CA LEU A 163 -13.03 -3.68 10.95
C LEU A 163 -13.39 -5.14 11.22
N ASN A 164 -14.07 -5.48 12.32
CA ASN A 164 -14.39 -6.86 12.67
C ASN A 164 -15.12 -7.64 11.56
N GLU A 165 -15.97 -6.99 10.76
CA GLU A 165 -16.64 -7.61 9.59
C GLU A 165 -15.66 -8.01 8.46
N PHE A 166 -14.47 -7.40 8.44
CA PHE A 166 -13.42 -7.60 7.45
C PHE A 166 -12.33 -8.55 7.95
N LYS A 167 -12.15 -8.66 9.27
CA LYS A 167 -11.18 -9.56 9.89
C LYS A 167 -11.48 -11.02 9.52
N GLU A 168 -10.42 -11.80 9.33
CA GLU A 168 -10.43 -13.22 8.94
C GLU A 168 -10.99 -13.52 7.54
N ILE A 169 -11.88 -12.69 6.99
CA ILE A 169 -12.45 -12.85 5.63
C ILE A 169 -11.57 -12.12 4.61
N LYS A 170 -11.37 -10.81 4.81
CA LYS A 170 -10.77 -9.88 3.86
C LYS A 170 -9.38 -9.39 4.27
N ILE A 171 -9.06 -9.47 5.56
CA ILE A 171 -7.77 -9.04 6.13
C ILE A 171 -7.08 -10.28 6.75
N TYR A 172 -5.76 -10.38 6.63
CA TYR A 172 -4.95 -11.42 7.27
C TYR A 172 -4.81 -11.24 8.79
#